data_AF-A0A336N128-F1
#
_entry.id   AF-A0A336N128-F1
#
_cell.length_a   1.000
_cell.length_b   1.000
_cell.length_c   1.000
_cell.angle_alpha   90.00
_cell.angle_beta   90.00
_cell.angle_gamma   90.00
#
_symmetry.space_group_name_H-M   'P 1'
#
loop_
_entity.id
_entity.type
_entity.pdbx_description
1 polymer ?
#
loop_
_entity_poly.entity_id
_entity_poly.type
_entity_poly.pdbx_seq_one_letter_code
_entity_poly.pdbx_strand_id
1 'polypeptide(L)'
;MLRINVRDFEQLILMRRNPNLIQIKLKKIIFEHNKILEFANDVENLFMYQHLLDLTSFSIAIVVCSFYAFIAKWYQGNINCMAVILVAFLNTALGELATIQNEKLNFEIYNNSWYLLDTKFQKMYMIFLQKSQKKHLFSCGGLRPFTIDIFASFCKSIYSYFIIVNDLARKYSM
;
A
#
# COMPACT_ATOMS: atom_id res chain seq x y z
N MET A 1 6.32 -15.14 -7.95
CA MET A 1 6.64 -15.47 -9.37
C MET A 1 7.67 -14.52 -9.97
N LEU A 2 7.50 -13.19 -9.88
CA LEU A 2 8.44 -12.23 -10.48
C LEU A 2 9.86 -12.27 -9.89
N ARG A 3 10.00 -12.46 -8.57
CA ARG A 3 11.32 -12.64 -7.93
C ARG A 3 12.11 -13.84 -8.49
N ILE A 4 11.41 -14.92 -8.83
CA ILE A 4 12.04 -16.13 -9.40
C ILE A 4 12.51 -15.82 -10.82
N ASN A 5 11.68 -15.17 -11.63
CA ASN A 5 12.04 -14.76 -12.99
C ASN A 5 13.22 -13.77 -13.04
N VAL A 6 13.37 -12.89 -12.03
CA VAL A 6 14.49 -11.94 -11.92
C VAL A 6 15.78 -12.68 -11.57
N ARG A 7 15.76 -13.63 -10.63
CA ARG A 7 16.92 -14.48 -10.30
C ARG A 7 17.35 -15.37 -11.47
N ASP A 8 16.37 -15.94 -12.18
CA ASP A 8 16.64 -16.72 -13.39
C ASP A 8 17.23 -15.87 -14.53
N PHE A 9 16.95 -14.57 -14.54
CA PHE A 9 17.53 -13.63 -15.49
C PHE A 9 18.97 -13.28 -15.11
N GLU A 10 19.24 -13.07 -13.83
CA GLU A 10 20.59 -12.86 -13.30
C GLU A 10 21.51 -14.04 -13.62
N GLN A 11 21.06 -15.27 -13.36
CA GLN A 11 21.80 -16.49 -13.71
C GLN A 11 22.12 -16.58 -15.21
N LEU A 12 21.20 -16.13 -16.08
CA LEU A 12 21.41 -16.15 -17.53
C LEU A 12 22.39 -15.10 -18.03
N ILE A 13 22.46 -13.96 -17.36
CA ILE A 13 23.49 -12.94 -17.62
C ILE A 13 24.86 -13.50 -17.22
N LEU A 14 24.96 -14.11 -16.04
CA LEU A 14 26.20 -14.70 -15.53
C LEU A 14 26.71 -15.86 -16.39
N MET A 15 25.82 -16.66 -16.96
CA MET A 15 26.18 -17.76 -17.88
C MET A 15 26.58 -17.29 -19.29
N ARG A 16 26.58 -15.97 -19.58
CA ARG A 16 26.89 -15.37 -20.90
C ARG A 16 26.20 -16.11 -22.06
N ARG A 17 24.91 -16.46 -21.88
CA ARG A 17 24.14 -17.21 -22.87
C ARG A 17 23.81 -16.35 -24.10
N ASN A 18 23.43 -16.98 -25.22
CA ASN A 18 23.09 -16.34 -26.50
C ASN A 18 22.32 -15.01 -26.34
N PRO A 19 22.75 -13.91 -27.00
CA PRO A 19 22.17 -12.58 -26.84
C PRO A 19 20.68 -12.51 -27.21
N ASN A 20 20.25 -13.32 -28.18
CA ASN A 20 18.84 -13.42 -28.58
C ASN A 20 17.94 -13.97 -27.46
N LEU A 21 18.46 -14.90 -26.64
CA LEU A 21 17.69 -15.50 -25.55
C LEU A 21 17.53 -14.53 -24.38
N ILE A 22 18.58 -13.74 -24.11
CA ILE A 22 18.54 -12.65 -23.11
C ILE A 22 17.51 -11.61 -23.52
N GLN A 23 17.45 -11.24 -24.81
CA GLN A 23 16.48 -10.27 -25.31
C GLN A 23 15.03 -10.75 -25.15
N ILE A 24 14.73 -12.00 -25.50
CA ILE A 24 13.38 -12.56 -25.38
C ILE A 24 12.94 -12.58 -23.91
N LYS A 25 13.81 -13.03 -23.00
CA LYS A 25 13.50 -13.03 -21.57
C LYS A 25 13.35 -11.63 -21.00
N LEU A 26 14.22 -10.69 -21.37
CA LEU A 26 14.14 -9.31 -20.90
C LEU A 26 12.83 -8.66 -21.36
N LYS A 27 12.43 -8.82 -22.63
CA LYS A 27 11.14 -8.36 -23.12
C LYS A 27 9.97 -8.97 -22.35
N LYS A 28 10.04 -10.28 -22.06
CA LYS A 28 9.01 -10.98 -21.27
C LYS A 28 8.91 -10.41 -19.85
N ILE A 29 10.04 -10.16 -19.18
CA ILE A 29 10.07 -9.57 -17.83
C ILE A 29 9.48 -8.16 -17.84
N ILE A 30 9.85 -7.34 -18.83
CA ILE A 30 9.30 -5.99 -18.98
C ILE A 30 7.78 -6.04 -19.20
N PHE A 31 7.30 -6.97 -20.04
CA PHE A 31 5.87 -7.14 -20.30
C PHE A 31 5.10 -7.55 -19.03
N GLU A 32 5.60 -8.54 -18.30
CA GLU A 32 5.00 -8.99 -17.03
C GLU A 32 4.99 -7.88 -15.97
N HIS A 33 6.09 -7.13 -15.86
CA HIS A 33 6.17 -6.00 -14.94
C HIS A 33 5.20 -4.89 -15.31
N ASN A 34 5.12 -4.50 -16.59
CA ASN A 34 4.15 -3.50 -17.04
C ASN A 34 2.71 -3.92 -16.75
N LYS A 35 2.37 -5.20 -16.94
CA LYS A 35 1.04 -5.73 -16.61
C LYS A 35 0.74 -5.63 -15.10
N ILE A 36 1.74 -5.86 -14.26
CA ILE A 36 1.60 -5.71 -12.80
C ILE A 36 1.50 -4.25 -12.39
N LEU A 37 2.22 -3.35 -13.06
CA LEU A 37 2.08 -1.91 -12.83
C LEU A 37 0.67 -1.42 -13.21
N GLU A 38 0.14 -1.88 -14.35
CA GLU A 38 -1.23 -1.56 -14.80
C GLU A 38 -2.26 -2.07 -13.79
N PHE A 39 -2.15 -3.33 -13.37
CA PHE A 39 -2.99 -3.89 -12.31
C PHE A 39 -2.86 -3.14 -10.98
N ALA A 40 -1.64 -2.79 -10.58
CA ALA A 40 -1.41 -2.03 -9.34
C ALA A 40 -2.05 -0.64 -9.41
N ASN A 41 -2.02 0.02 -10.57
CA ASN A 41 -2.64 1.32 -10.78
C ASN A 41 -4.17 1.25 -10.77
N ASP A 42 -4.75 0.18 -11.33
CA ASP A 42 -6.20 -0.07 -11.26
C ASP A 42 -6.65 -0.32 -9.82
N VAL A 43 -5.88 -1.13 -9.09
CA VAL A 43 -6.09 -1.39 -7.65
C VAL A 43 -5.95 -0.08 -6.87
N GLU A 44 -4.90 0.71 -7.10
CA GLU A 44 -4.69 1.98 -6.43
C GLU A 44 -5.87 2.94 -6.62
N ASN A 45 -6.40 3.05 -7.84
CA ASN A 45 -7.59 3.86 -8.12
C ASN A 45 -8.83 3.36 -7.36
N LEU A 46 -9.08 2.04 -7.34
CA LEU A 46 -10.19 1.47 -6.59
C LEU A 46 -10.05 1.70 -5.08
N PHE A 47 -8.86 1.45 -4.54
CA PHE A 47 -8.56 1.63 -3.13
C PHE A 47 -8.60 3.10 -2.71
N MET A 48 -8.25 4.03 -3.59
CA MET A 48 -8.40 5.46 -3.34
C MET A 48 -9.86 5.82 -3.01
N TYR A 49 -10.82 5.39 -3.85
CA TYR A 49 -12.25 5.63 -3.60
C TYR A 49 -12.72 4.93 -2.33
N GLN A 50 -12.33 3.67 -2.15
CA GLN A 50 -12.72 2.89 -0.97
C GLN A 50 -12.21 3.52 0.33
N HIS A 51 -10.96 3.95 0.37
CA HIS A 51 -10.38 4.57 1.57
C HIS A 51 -10.99 5.93 1.90
N LEU A 52 -11.37 6.74 0.91
CA LEU A 52 -12.09 7.98 1.16
C LEU A 52 -13.45 7.71 1.83
N LEU A 53 -14.18 6.70 1.33
CA LEU A 53 -15.44 6.27 1.92
C LEU A 53 -15.24 5.70 3.32
N ASP A 54 -14.23 4.88 3.53
CA ASP A 54 -13.90 4.31 4.85
C ASP A 54 -13.55 5.39 5.86
N LEU A 55 -12.73 6.39 5.48
CA LEU A 55 -12.34 7.48 6.37
C LEU A 55 -13.55 8.28 6.86
N THR A 56 -14.45 8.64 5.93
CA THR A 56 -15.69 9.36 6.27
C THR A 56 -16.62 8.49 7.11
N SER A 57 -16.84 7.24 6.71
CA SER A 57 -17.75 6.30 7.38
C SER A 57 -17.29 5.97 8.81
N PHE A 58 -16.00 5.71 9.02
CA PHE A 58 -15.46 5.44 10.34
C PHE A 58 -15.50 6.68 11.25
N SER A 59 -15.24 7.87 10.71
CA SER A 59 -15.36 9.10 11.49
C SER A 59 -16.78 9.32 12.04
N ILE A 60 -17.80 9.11 11.19
CA ILE A 60 -19.21 9.22 11.58
C ILE A 60 -19.59 8.11 12.56
N ALA A 61 -19.21 6.86 12.26
CA ALA A 61 -19.53 5.71 13.09
C ALA A 61 -19.02 5.87 14.54
N ILE A 62 -17.81 6.41 14.71
CA ILE A 62 -17.20 6.62 16.02
C ILE A 62 -17.93 7.70 16.81
N VAL A 63 -18.31 8.82 16.18
CA VAL A 63 -19.08 9.88 16.83
C VAL A 63 -20.43 9.36 17.29
N VAL A 64 -21.15 8.65 16.41
CA VAL A 64 -22.48 8.09 16.69
C VAL A 64 -22.39 7.02 17.78
N CYS A 65 -21.47 6.06 17.67
CA CYS A 65 -21.32 5.01 18.67
C CYS A 65 -20.91 5.57 20.05
N SER A 66 -20.05 6.58 20.11
CA SER A 66 -19.66 7.22 21.37
C SER A 66 -20.84 7.92 22.04
N PHE A 67 -21.70 8.57 21.27
CA PHE A 67 -22.92 9.22 21.76
C PHE A 67 -23.94 8.20 22.32
N TYR A 68 -24.21 7.12 21.57
CA TYR A 68 -25.13 6.06 22.00
C TYR A 68 -24.59 5.24 23.18
N ALA A 69 -23.27 5.00 23.25
CA ALA A 69 -22.65 4.34 24.39
C ALA A 69 -22.88 5.11 25.69
N PHE A 70 -22.90 6.45 25.61
CA PHE A 70 -23.08 7.31 26.78
C PHE A 70 -24.54 7.42 27.24
N ILE A 71 -25.47 7.69 26.32
CA ILE A 71 -26.88 7.91 26.66
C ILE A 71 -27.59 6.60 27.00
N ALA A 72 -27.37 5.55 26.20
CA ALA A 72 -28.17 4.33 26.29
C ALA A 72 -27.47 3.19 27.06
N LYS A 73 -26.25 3.41 27.59
CA LYS A 73 -25.37 2.35 28.16
C LYS A 73 -25.30 1.11 27.27
N TRP A 74 -25.26 1.33 25.95
CA TRP A 74 -25.42 0.27 24.98
C TRP A 74 -24.10 -0.49 24.80
N TYR A 75 -23.99 -1.65 25.45
CA TYR A 75 -22.78 -2.50 25.40
C TYR A 75 -22.39 -2.90 23.98
N GLN A 76 -23.37 -3.10 23.09
CA GLN A 76 -23.15 -3.46 21.69
C GLN A 76 -22.40 -2.38 20.89
N GLY A 77 -22.52 -1.10 21.26
CA GLY A 77 -21.83 0.01 20.60
C GLY A 77 -20.30 -0.06 20.73
N ASN A 78 -19.82 -0.54 21.89
CA ASN A 78 -18.38 -0.73 22.13
C ASN A 78 -17.79 -1.84 21.26
N ILE A 79 -18.54 -2.93 21.06
CA ILE A 79 -18.14 -4.04 20.19
C ILE A 79 -18.02 -3.57 18.74
N ASN A 80 -18.99 -2.77 18.27
CA ASN A 80 -18.96 -2.19 16.92
C ASN A 80 -17.77 -1.24 16.72
N CYS A 81 -17.43 -0.40 17.72
CA CYS A 81 -16.24 0.45 17.65
C CYS A 81 -14.96 -0.37 17.53
N MET A 82 -14.83 -1.44 18.32
CA MET A 82 -13.67 -2.35 18.25
C MET A 82 -13.56 -2.99 16.86
N ALA A 83 -14.69 -3.45 16.30
CA ALA A 83 -14.73 -4.04 14.96
C ALA A 83 -14.29 -3.05 13.88
N VAL A 84 -14.75 -1.80 13.93
CA VAL A 84 -14.37 -0.74 12.99
C VAL A 84 -12.87 -0.46 13.04
N ILE A 85 -12.29 -0.35 14.24
CA ILE A 85 -10.86 -0.12 14.41
C ILE A 85 -10.03 -1.29 13.86
N LEU A 86 -10.48 -2.53 14.10
CA LEU A 86 -9.82 -3.73 13.57
C LEU A 86 -9.84 -3.76 12.03
N VAL A 87 -10.97 -3.46 11.41
CA VAL A 87 -11.07 -3.41 9.94
C VAL A 87 -10.17 -2.30 9.37
N ALA A 88 -10.16 -1.12 9.98
CA ALA A 88 -9.28 -0.03 9.59
C ALA A 88 -7.79 -0.40 9.70
N PHE A 89 -7.41 -1.12 10.77
CA PHE A 89 -6.06 -1.61 10.96
C PHE A 89 -5.66 -2.62 9.88
N LEU A 90 -6.52 -3.61 9.59
CA LEU A 90 -6.25 -4.63 8.58
C LEU A 90 -6.07 -4.02 7.18
N ASN A 91 -6.94 -3.08 6.80
CA ASN A 91 -6.84 -2.38 5.52
C ASN A 91 -5.53 -1.58 5.41
N THR A 92 -5.14 -0.87 6.48
CA THR A 92 -3.88 -0.10 6.48
C THR A 92 -2.65 -1.03 6.45
N ALA A 93 -2.68 -2.13 7.19
CA ALA A 93 -1.60 -3.11 7.22
C ALA A 93 -1.40 -3.80 5.85
N LEU A 94 -2.49 -4.11 5.14
CA LEU A 94 -2.41 -4.64 3.77
C LEU A 94 -1.77 -3.64 2.80
N GLY A 95 -2.13 -2.35 2.89
CA GLY A 95 -1.50 -1.28 2.10
C GLY A 95 0.01 -1.16 2.36
N GLU A 96 0.41 -1.20 3.64
CA GLU A 96 1.82 -1.18 4.03
C GLU A 96 2.59 -2.42 3.52
N LEU A 97 2.02 -3.62 3.65
CA LEU A 97 2.66 -4.83 3.15
C LEU A 97 2.87 -4.80 1.63
N ALA A 98 1.89 -4.26 0.90
CA ALA A 98 1.98 -4.10 -0.55
C ALA A 98 3.10 -3.13 -0.96
N THR A 99 3.24 -2.01 -0.24
CA THR A 99 4.32 -1.03 -0.50
C THR A 99 5.70 -1.60 -0.17
N ILE A 100 5.88 -2.27 0.98
CA ILE A 100 7.13 -2.95 1.35
C ILE A 100 7.53 -3.99 0.30
N GLN A 101 6.56 -4.77 -0.20
CA GLN A 101 6.84 -5.79 -1.21
C GLN A 101 7.28 -5.18 -2.55
N ASN A 102 6.71 -4.03 -2.91
CA ASN A 102 7.12 -3.27 -4.09
C ASN A 102 8.56 -2.71 -3.95
N GLU A 103 8.90 -2.15 -2.79
CA GLU A 103 10.26 -1.65 -2.53
C GLU A 103 11.30 -2.78 -2.56
N LYS A 104 10.99 -3.94 -2.00
CA LYS A 104 11.86 -5.14 -2.07
C LYS A 104 12.08 -5.60 -3.51
N LEU A 105 11.04 -5.56 -4.35
CA LEU A 105 11.14 -5.92 -5.77
C LEU A 105 12.02 -4.92 -6.53
N ASN A 106 11.86 -3.62 -6.26
CA ASN A 106 12.68 -2.57 -6.84
C ASN A 106 14.16 -2.72 -6.46
N PHE A 107 14.45 -3.09 -5.21
CA PHE A 107 15.81 -3.35 -4.75
C PHE A 107 16.44 -4.56 -5.46
N GLU A 108 15.71 -5.65 -5.62
CA GLU A 108 16.18 -6.83 -6.36
C GLU A 108 16.41 -6.54 -7.85
N ILE A 109 15.55 -5.72 -8.46
CA ILE A 109 15.75 -5.28 -9.85
C ILE A 109 17.05 -4.46 -9.93
N TYR A 110 17.25 -3.50 -9.03
CA TYR A 110 18.44 -2.66 -8.99
C TYR A 110 19.74 -3.47 -8.82
N ASN A 111 19.74 -4.49 -7.95
CA ASN A 111 20.93 -5.27 -7.61
C ASN A 111 21.35 -6.30 -8.68
N ASN A 112 20.61 -6.43 -9.79
CA ASN A 112 21.02 -7.32 -10.88
C ASN A 112 22.29 -6.82 -11.58
N SER A 113 23.04 -7.75 -12.16
CA SER A 113 24.25 -7.45 -12.96
C SER A 113 23.93 -6.89 -14.36
N TRP A 114 23.09 -5.85 -14.44
CA TRP A 114 22.61 -5.27 -15.71
C TRP A 114 23.72 -4.56 -16.51
N TYR A 115 24.82 -4.19 -15.84
CA TYR A 115 26.00 -3.57 -16.45
C TYR A 115 26.83 -4.55 -17.31
N LEU A 116 26.60 -5.86 -17.19
CA LEU A 116 27.25 -6.88 -18.02
C LEU A 116 26.56 -7.10 -19.37
N LEU A 117 25.40 -6.47 -19.60
CA LEU A 117 24.69 -6.58 -20.88
C LEU A 117 25.32 -5.68 -21.95
N ASP A 118 25.11 -6.06 -23.21
CA ASP A 118 25.48 -5.22 -24.35
C ASP A 118 24.76 -3.85 -24.31
N THR A 119 25.42 -2.84 -24.86
CA THR A 119 25.06 -1.41 -24.77
C THR A 119 23.61 -1.11 -25.17
N LYS A 120 23.09 -1.83 -26.17
CA LYS A 120 21.69 -1.71 -26.62
C LYS A 120 20.69 -2.18 -25.55
N PHE A 121 21.00 -3.27 -24.85
CA PHE A 121 20.13 -3.84 -23.81
C PHE A 121 20.29 -3.11 -22.49
N GLN A 122 21.48 -2.61 -22.20
CA GLN A 122 21.74 -1.77 -21.03
C GLN A 122 20.82 -0.53 -21.02
N LYS A 123 20.68 0.15 -22.17
CA LYS A 123 19.74 1.29 -22.31
C LYS A 123 18.30 0.89 -22.04
N MET A 124 17.86 -0.27 -22.56
CA MET A 124 16.49 -0.76 -22.34
C MET A 124 16.25 -1.12 -20.87
N TYR A 125 17.24 -1.72 -20.21
CA TYR A 125 17.20 -2.05 -18.79
C TYR A 125 17.16 -0.79 -17.92
N MET A 126 17.92 0.26 -18.26
CA MET A 126 17.89 1.53 -17.53
C MET A 126 16.51 2.19 -17.58
N ILE A 127 15.84 2.17 -18.73
CA ILE A 127 14.45 2.67 -18.86
C ILE A 127 13.50 1.83 -17.98
N PHE A 128 13.66 0.51 -17.99
CA PHE A 128 12.89 -0.39 -17.14
C PHE A 128 13.11 -0.12 -15.65
N LEU A 129 14.36 0.04 -15.22
CA LEU A 129 14.74 0.36 -13.86
C LEU A 129 14.15 1.70 -13.42
N GLN A 130 14.25 2.74 -14.26
CA GLN A 130 13.70 4.05 -13.98
C GLN A 130 12.16 4.02 -13.84
N LYS A 131 11.47 3.18 -14.63
CA LYS A 131 10.03 2.95 -14.49
C LYS A 131 9.68 2.22 -13.19
N SER A 132 10.41 1.18 -12.84
CA SER A 132 10.19 0.39 -11.62
C SER A 132 10.40 1.24 -10.35
N GLN A 133 11.41 2.12 -10.37
CA GLN A 133 11.72 3.04 -9.26
C GLN A 133 10.71 4.16 -9.08
N LYS A 134 9.86 4.44 -10.08
CA LYS A 134 8.79 5.42 -9.94
C LYS A 134 7.82 4.86 -8.91
N LYS A 135 7.89 5.38 -7.69
CA LYS A 135 7.14 4.85 -6.55
C LYS A 135 5.64 4.93 -6.86
N HIS A 136 5.03 3.81 -7.20
CA HIS A 136 3.61 3.56 -6.90
C HIS A 136 3.53 3.34 -5.39
N LEU A 137 3.70 4.43 -4.65
CA LEU A 137 3.15 4.51 -3.31
C LEU A 137 1.65 4.43 -3.57
N PHE A 138 0.98 3.38 -3.09
CA PHE A 138 -0.49 3.34 -3.03
C PHE A 138 -0.95 4.61 -2.30
N SER A 139 -1.14 5.67 -3.06
CA SER A 139 -1.34 7.03 -2.61
C SER A 139 -2.75 7.34 -3.02
N CYS A 140 -3.61 7.67 -2.06
CA CYS A 140 -4.96 8.10 -2.34
C CYS A 140 -4.93 9.40 -3.18
N GLY A 141 -4.91 9.29 -4.51
CA GLY A 141 -5.05 10.43 -5.42
C GLY A 141 -4.01 11.53 -5.23
N GLY A 142 -2.78 11.19 -4.82
CA GLY A 142 -1.74 12.16 -4.50
C GLY A 142 -1.72 12.67 -3.05
N LEU A 143 -2.58 12.15 -2.18
CA LEU A 143 -2.47 12.33 -0.73
C LEU A 143 -1.41 11.38 -0.13
N ARG A 144 -1.02 11.64 1.13
CA ARG A 144 0.05 10.90 1.83
C ARG A 144 -0.10 9.37 1.65
N PRO A 145 1.02 8.64 1.50
CA PRO A 145 1.03 7.20 1.31
C PRO A 145 0.34 6.48 2.47
N PHE A 146 -0.37 5.39 2.17
CA PHE A 146 -1.09 4.61 3.18
C PHE A 146 -0.11 3.88 4.11
N THR A 147 0.38 4.60 5.11
CA THR A 147 1.38 4.13 6.07
C THR A 147 0.72 3.87 7.43
N ILE A 148 1.28 2.93 8.20
CA ILE A 148 0.90 2.70 9.60
C ILE A 148 0.89 4.00 10.42
N ASP A 149 1.76 4.96 10.09
CA ASP A 149 1.80 6.29 10.70
C ASP A 149 0.50 7.08 10.55
N ILE A 150 -0.17 6.98 9.38
CA ILE A 150 -1.46 7.63 9.14
C ILE A 150 -2.54 7.00 10.01
N PHE A 151 -2.53 5.66 10.14
CA PHE A 151 -3.43 4.96 11.05
C PHE A 151 -3.21 5.38 12.51
N ALA A 152 -1.96 5.53 12.95
CA ALA A 152 -1.65 6.03 14.28
C ALA A 152 -2.19 7.44 14.51
N SER A 153 -2.08 8.32 13.50
CA SER A 153 -2.68 9.66 13.55
C SER A 153 -4.21 9.60 13.61
N PHE A 154 -4.84 8.69 12.86
CA PHE A 154 -6.28 8.48 12.87
C PHE A 154 -6.77 8.02 14.26
N CYS A 155 -6.09 7.05 14.89
CA CYS A 155 -6.39 6.61 16.25
C CYS A 155 -6.26 7.75 17.28
N LYS A 156 -5.24 8.62 17.15
CA LYS A 156 -5.09 9.80 18.01
C LYS A 156 -6.28 10.76 17.88
N SER A 157 -6.73 11.03 16.65
CA SER A 157 -7.91 11.86 16.41
C SER A 157 -9.16 11.27 17.05
N ILE A 158 -9.39 9.96 16.88
CA ILE A 158 -10.51 9.24 17.52
C ILE A 158 -10.49 9.39 19.04
N TYR A 159 -9.33 9.16 19.64
CA TYR A 159 -9.16 9.28 21.09
C TYR A 159 -9.43 10.72 21.58
N SER A 160 -8.96 11.72 20.83
CA SER A 160 -9.27 13.12 21.12
C SER A 160 -10.77 13.42 21.06
N TYR A 161 -11.48 12.92 20.04
CA TYR A 161 -12.93 13.06 19.95
C TYR A 161 -13.65 12.38 21.11
N PHE A 162 -13.22 11.17 21.48
CA PHE A 162 -13.77 10.44 22.61
C PHE A 162 -13.64 11.22 23.93
N ILE A 163 -12.47 11.84 24.18
CA ILE A 163 -12.26 12.69 25.36
C ILE A 163 -13.22 13.88 25.35
N ILE A 164 -13.35 14.58 24.23
CA ILE A 164 -14.22 15.78 24.13
C ILE A 164 -15.67 15.40 24.42
N VAL A 165 -16.16 14.30 23.85
CA VAL A 165 -17.53 13.82 24.10
C VAL A 165 -17.72 13.45 25.57
N ASN A 166 -16.74 12.78 26.19
CA ASN A 166 -16.79 12.41 27.60
C ASN A 166 -16.79 13.63 28.53
N ASP A 167 -15.99 14.66 28.22
CA ASP A 167 -15.94 15.90 28.99
C ASP A 167 -17.25 16.69 28.90
N LEU A 168 -17.79 16.85 27.68
CA LEU A 168 -19.09 17.47 27.47
C LEU A 168 -20.20 16.72 28.20
N ALA A 169 -20.22 15.40 28.11
CA ALA A 169 -21.25 14.60 28.75
C ALA A 169 -21.18 14.67 30.29
N ARG A 170 -19.98 14.73 30.88
CA ARG A 170 -19.80 14.97 32.32
C ARG A 170 -20.32 16.36 32.73
N LYS A 171 -20.14 17.38 31.89
CA LYS A 171 -20.62 18.74 32.16
C LYS A 171 -22.15 18.86 32.13
N TYR A 172 -22.83 18.07 31.31
CA TYR A 172 -24.31 18.04 31.22
C TYR A 172 -24.99 17.11 32.23
N SER A 173 -24.23 16.29 32.98
CA SER A 173 -24.76 15.43 34.05
C SER A 173 -24.64 16.04 35.45
N MET A 174 -24.17 17.29 35.58
CA MET A 174 -24.24 18.14 36.78
C MET A 174 -25.29 19.21 36.58
#